data_AF-G0NVJ8-F1
#
_entry.id   AF-G0NVJ8-F1
#
_cell.length_a   1.000
_cell.length_b   1.000
_cell.length_c   1.000
_cell.angle_alpha   90.00
_cell.angle_beta   90.00
_cell.angle_gamma   90.00
#
_symmetry.space_group_name_H-M   'P 1'
#
loop_
_entity.id
_entity.type
_entity.pdbx_description
1 polymer ?
#
loop_
_entity_poly.entity_id
_entity_poly.type
_entity_poly.pdbx_seq_one_letter_code
_entity_poly.pdbx_strand_id
1 'polypeptide(L)' 'MKRAMDGEKSEAKRVKDTDLFGRPLKKTGVWDSKENGDLMVFTHNDCEGKAKIAAFDMGKCGDIRTLR' A
#
# COMPACT_ATOMS: atom_id res chain seq x y z
N MET A 1 43.09 -1.87 25.32
CA MET A 1 42.03 -0.84 25.47
C MET A 1 40.98 -1.01 24.37
N LYS A 2 39.75 -1.30 24.78
CA LYS A 2 38.55 -1.47 23.96
C LYS A 2 37.98 -0.07 23.67
N ARG A 3 37.75 0.30 22.41
CA ARG A 3 36.97 1.50 22.07
C ARG A 3 35.61 1.02 21.59
N ALA A 4 34.58 1.28 22.37
CA ALA A 4 33.20 1.14 21.95
C ALA A 4 32.96 2.18 20.85
N MET A 5 32.67 1.72 19.64
CA MET A 5 31.94 2.54 18.67
C MET A 5 30.46 2.40 19.04
N ASP A 6 29.95 3.37 19.78
CA ASP A 6 28.52 3.67 19.81
C ASP A 6 28.17 4.31 18.47
N GLY A 7 27.81 3.46 17.50
CA GLY A 7 27.07 3.86 16.32
C GLY A 7 25.63 3.44 16.53
N GLU A 8 24.77 4.40 16.89
CA GLU A 8 23.32 4.23 16.81
C GLU A 8 22.98 3.62 15.44
N LYS A 9 22.47 2.39 15.45
CA LYS A 9 22.00 1.71 14.26
C LYS A 9 20.77 2.45 13.74
N SER A 10 21.04 3.39 12.86
CA SER A 10 20.12 3.99 11.91
C SER A 10 19.18 2.93 11.32
N GLU A 11 17.87 3.21 11.41
CA GLU A 11 16.81 3.03 10.41
C GLU A 11 16.79 1.80 9.47
N ALA A 12 17.54 0.73 9.73
CA ALA A 12 17.69 -0.42 8.83
C ALA A 12 16.51 -1.42 8.87
N LYS A 13 15.38 -1.06 9.50
CA LYS A 13 14.19 -1.93 9.57
C LYS A 13 13.16 -1.70 8.46
N ARG A 14 13.30 -0.66 7.62
CA ARG A 14 12.33 -0.38 6.53
C ARG A 14 12.71 -0.89 5.14
N VAL A 15 13.91 -1.45 4.95
CA VAL A 15 14.41 -1.83 3.62
C VAL A 15 13.86 -3.17 3.11
N LYS A 16 13.26 -4.02 3.97
CA LYS A 16 12.94 -5.40 3.59
C LYS A 16 11.61 -5.61 2.85
N ASP A 17 10.71 -4.63 2.84
CA ASP A 17 9.34 -4.82 2.35
C ASP A 17 9.01 -4.02 1.08
N THR A 18 9.99 -3.31 0.50
CA THR A 18 9.81 -2.49 -0.70
C THR A 18 10.84 -2.82 -1.79
N ASP A 19 10.43 -2.72 -3.06
CA ASP A 19 11.34 -2.87 -4.20
C ASP A 19 12.27 -1.66 -4.36
N LEU A 20 13.12 -1.69 -5.40
CA LEU A 20 14.06 -0.62 -5.74
C LEU A 20 13.39 0.74 -6.03
N PHE A 21 12.07 0.77 -6.20
CA PHE A 21 11.25 1.96 -6.45
C PHE A 21 10.35 2.31 -5.26
N GLY A 22 10.52 1.67 -4.10
CA GLY A 22 9.73 1.92 -2.91
C GLY A 22 8.33 1.29 -2.94
N ARG A 23 8.01 0.45 -3.93
CA ARG A 23 6.71 -0.23 -4.02
C ARG A 23 6.70 -1.43 -3.08
N PRO A 24 5.59 -1.73 -2.39
CA PRO A 24 5.49 -2.92 -1.55
C PRO A 24 5.81 -4.20 -2.35
N LEU A 25 6.73 -5.02 -1.84
CA LEU A 25 7.09 -6.31 -2.44
C LEU A 25 5.94 -7.33 -2.34
N LYS A 26 5.11 -7.19 -1.31
CA LYS A 26 3.91 -8.01 -1.12
C LYS A 26 2.71 -7.33 -1.77
N LYS A 27 1.96 -8.09 -2.56
CA LYS A 27 0.64 -7.67 -3.05
C LYS A 27 -0.29 -7.49 -1.85
N THR A 28 -0.91 -6.31 -1.74
CA THR A 28 -1.81 -5.95 -0.63
C THR A 28 -3.25 -6.39 -0.88
N GLY A 29 -3.57 -6.88 -2.08
CA GLY A 29 -4.91 -7.31 -2.44
C GLY A 29 -4.98 -7.97 -3.82
N VAL A 30 -6.20 -8.26 -4.24
CA VAL A 30 -6.54 -8.89 -5.51
C VAL A 30 -7.45 -7.96 -6.30
N TRP A 31 -7.22 -7.90 -7.62
CA TRP A 31 -8.08 -7.23 -8.58
C TRP A 31 -8.88 -8.27 -9.36
N ASP A 32 -10.19 -8.09 -9.41
CA ASP A 32 -11.11 -8.90 -10.19
C ASP A 32 -11.88 -8.02 -11.18
N SER A 33 -11.95 -8.44 -12.43
CA SER A 33 -12.83 -7.85 -13.44
C SER A 33 -14.10 -8.67 -13.57
N LYS A 34 -15.24 -7.98 -13.62
CA LYS A 34 -16.56 -8.56 -13.85
C LYS A 34 -17.21 -7.87 -15.04
N GLU A 35 -18.27 -8.48 -15.56
CA GLU A 35 -19.11 -7.87 -16.60
C GLU A 35 -18.27 -7.45 -17.82
N ASN A 36 -17.43 -8.35 -18.32
CA ASN A 36 -16.53 -8.09 -19.45
C ASN A 36 -15.57 -6.90 -19.28
N GLY A 37 -15.34 -6.45 -18.05
CA GLY A 37 -14.43 -5.34 -17.73
C GLY A 37 -15.13 -4.02 -17.37
N ASP A 38 -16.46 -3.96 -17.44
CA ASP A 38 -17.23 -2.76 -17.06
C ASP A 38 -17.22 -2.51 -15.55
N LEU A 39 -17.00 -3.57 -14.76
CA LEU A 39 -16.86 -3.50 -13.31
C LEU A 39 -15.50 -4.03 -12.86
N MET A 40 -14.76 -3.20 -12.13
CA MET A 40 -13.50 -3.59 -11.48
C MET A 40 -13.66 -3.55 -9.96
N VAL A 41 -13.22 -4.62 -9.30
CA VAL A 41 -13.26 -4.76 -7.84
C VAL A 41 -11.85 -4.98 -7.31
N PHE A 42 -11.44 -4.18 -6.33
CA PHE A 42 -10.24 -4.42 -5.54
C PHE A 42 -10.61 -4.90 -4.15
N THR A 43 -10.02 -6.01 -3.72
CA THR A 43 -10.18 -6.54 -2.36
C THR A 43 -8.84 -6.58 -1.66
N HIS A 44 -8.68 -5.81 -0.58
CA HIS A 44 -7.49 -5.86 0.27
C HIS A 44 -7.44 -7.21 1.02
N ASN A 45 -6.25 -7.77 1.22
CA ASN A 45 -6.08 -9.08 1.88
C ASN A 45 -6.63 -9.12 3.31
N ASP A 46 -6.58 -7.97 3.99
CA ASP A 46 -7.09 -7.82 5.38
C ASP A 46 -8.57 -7.39 5.43
N CYS A 47 -9.27 -7.37 4.29
CA CYS A 47 -10.70 -7.02 4.25
C CYS A 47 -11.54 -8.21 4.75
N GLU A 48 -12.32 -7.98 5.81
CA GLU A 48 -13.23 -8.97 6.37
C GLU A 48 -14.69 -8.65 6.04
N GLY A 49 -15.51 -9.68 5.83
CA GLY A 49 -16.96 -9.51 5.67
C GLY A 49 -17.59 -8.93 6.95
N LYS A 50 -18.40 -7.88 6.78
CA LYS A 50 -19.18 -7.24 7.87
C LYS A 50 -20.66 -7.14 7.47
N ALA A 51 -21.55 -7.17 8.47
CA ALA A 51 -23.00 -7.04 8.26
C ALA A 51 -23.43 -5.62 7.85
N LYS A 52 -22.60 -4.62 8.12
CA LYS A 52 -22.80 -3.23 7.72
C LYS A 52 -21.52 -2.71 7.09
N ILE A 53 -21.66 -1.88 6.07
CA ILE A 53 -20.55 -1.29 5.32
C ILE A 53 -20.62 0.23 5.41
N ALA A 54 -19.46 0.88 5.47
CA ALA A 54 -19.32 2.30 5.18
C ALA A 54 -18.80 2.43 3.75
N ALA A 55 -19.48 3.22 2.93
CA ALA A 55 -19.11 3.45 1.54
C ALA A 55 -18.75 4.92 1.32
N PHE A 56 -17.74 5.16 0.49
CA PHE A 56 -17.24 6.49 0.18
C PHE A 56 -17.20 6.66 -1.34
N ASP A 57 -17.70 7.79 -1.84
CA ASP A 57 -17.63 8.16 -3.24
C ASP A 57 -16.27 8.81 -3.56
N MET A 58 -15.55 8.26 -4.52
CA MET A 58 -14.23 8.74 -4.95
C MET A 58 -14.30 9.81 -6.05
N GLY A 59 -15.46 10.04 -6.68
CA GLY A 59 -15.60 10.90 -7.87
C GLY A 59 -15.30 12.39 -7.66
N LYS A 60 -15.18 12.85 -6.40
CA LYS A 60 -14.96 14.26 -6.06
C LYS A 60 -13.58 14.60 -5.49
N CYS A 61 -12.63 13.67 -5.51
CA CYS A 61 -11.24 13.97 -5.16
C CYS A 61 -10.55 14.67 -6.35
N GLY A 62 -10.74 15.99 -6.45
CA GLY A 62 -10.27 16.80 -7.57
C GLY A 62 -8.74 16.81 -7.71
N ASP A 63 -8.29 16.74 -8.96
CA ASP A 63 -6.97 17.11 -9.48
C ASP A 63 -5.78 16.86 -8.55
N ILE A 64 -5.29 15.62 -8.54
CA ILE A 64 -3.85 15.41 -8.35
C ILE A 64 -3.18 15.97 -9.61
N ARG A 65 -2.92 17.27 -9.61
CA ARG A 65 -1.99 17.88 -10.56
C ARG A 65 -0.68 17.12 -10.39
N THR A 66 -0.29 16.40 -11.42
CA THR A 66 1.08 15.94 -11.63
C THR A 66 2.01 17.13 -11.39
N LEU A 67 2.65 17.19 -10.22
CA LEU A 67 3.83 18.00 -10.02
C LEU A 67 4.90 17.39 -10.93
N ARG A 68 5.02 17.98 -12.13
CA ARG A 68 6.25 17.90 -12.92
C ARG A 68 7.31 18.76 -12.25
#